data_AF-A0A4P7C4D4-F1
#
_entry.id   AF-A0A4P7C4D4-F1
#
_cell.length_a   1.000
_cell.length_b   1.000
_cell.length_c   1.000
_cell.angle_alpha   90.00
_cell.angle_beta   90.00
_cell.angle_gamma   90.00
#
_symmetry.space_group_name_H-M   'P 1'
#
loop_
_entity.id
_entity.type
_entity.pdbx_description
1 polymer ?
#
loop_
_entity_poly.entity_id
_entity_poly.type
_entity_poly.pdbx_seq_one_letter_code
_entity_poly.pdbx_strand_id
1 'polypeptide(L)' 'MKMMKTKLAIMTLLLAGSAWLSGCEQEGPAEQAGENIDEATEEAGERMEESGERMQERVD' A
#
# COMPACT_ATOMS: atom_id res chain seq x y z
N MET A 1 -1.87 -45.55 -13.31
CA MET A 1 -2.26 -45.03 -11.98
C MET A 1 -1.28 -44.03 -11.36
N LYS A 2 0.05 -44.22 -11.42
CA LYS A 2 1.02 -43.25 -10.83
C LYS A 2 0.85 -41.82 -11.35
N MET A 3 0.73 -41.65 -12.67
CA MET A 3 0.54 -40.32 -13.28
C MET A 3 -0.78 -39.63 -12.92
N MET A 4 -1.86 -40.39 -12.67
CA MET A 4 -3.15 -39.81 -12.26
C MET A 4 -3.08 -39.28 -10.83
N LYS A 5 -2.35 -39.97 -9.94
CA LYS A 5 -2.11 -39.52 -8.56
C LYS A 5 -1.25 -38.26 -8.52
N THR A 6 -0.23 -38.17 -9.38
CA THR A 6 0.61 -36.96 -9.52
C THR A 6 -0.20 -35.77 -10.04
N LYS A 7 -1.04 -35.97 -11.07
CA LYS A 7 -1.92 -34.90 -11.59
C LYS A 7 -2.93 -34.42 -10.53
N LEU A 8 -3.51 -35.36 -9.77
CA LEU A 8 -4.44 -35.03 -8.69
C LEU A 8 -3.77 -34.22 -7.58
N ALA A 9 -2.54 -34.58 -7.18
CA ALA A 9 -1.77 -33.86 -6.17
C ALA A 9 -1.43 -32.43 -6.61
N ILE A 10 -1.03 -32.23 -7.87
CA ILE A 10 -0.74 -30.90 -8.43
C ILE A 10 -2.01 -30.05 -8.47
N MET A 11 -3.14 -30.62 -8.86
CA MET A 11 -4.42 -29.89 -8.91
C MET A 11 -4.85 -29.40 -7.52
N THR A 12 -4.72 -30.23 -6.48
CA THR A 12 -5.02 -29.82 -5.11
C THR A 12 -4.08 -28.74 -4.58
N LEU A 13 -2.80 -28.77 -4.96
CA LEU A 13 -1.83 -27.75 -4.56
C LEU A 13 -2.15 -26.39 -5.19
N LEU A 14 -2.52 -26.37 -6.47
CA LEU A 14 -2.90 -25.16 -7.19
C LEU A 14 -4.16 -24.50 -6.61
N LEU A 15 -5.16 -25.30 -6.24
CA LEU A 15 -6.39 -24.81 -5.61
C LEU A 15 -6.18 -24.29 -4.18
N ALA A 16 -5.23 -24.87 -3.45
CA ALA A 16 -4.86 -24.37 -2.12
C ALA A 16 -4.09 -23.04 -2.22
N GLY A 17 -3.27 -22.85 -3.25
CA GLY A 17 -2.48 -21.64 -3.46
C GLY A 17 -3.31 -20.39 -3.77
N SER A 18 -4.46 -20.52 -4.43
CA SER A 18 -5.30 -19.36 -4.76
C SER A 18 -5.93 -18.68 -3.54
N ALA A 19 -6.13 -19.40 -2.44
CA ALA A 19 -6.62 -18.82 -1.18
C ALA A 19 -5.56 -18.01 -0.41
N TRP A 20 -4.28 -18.20 -0.73
CA TRP A 20 -3.18 -17.41 -0.15
C TRP A 20 -2.95 -16.10 -0.89
N LEU A 21 -3.33 -16.04 -2.18
CA LEU A 21 -3.09 -14.87 -3.03
C LEU A 21 -4.07 -13.71 -2.74
N SER A 22 -5.25 -14.00 -2.17
CA SER A 22 -6.25 -12.98 -1.80
C SER A 22 -5.83 -12.08 -0.64
N GLY A 23 -4.69 -12.34 0.01
CA GLY A 23 -4.14 -11.50 1.08
C GLY A 23 -3.17 -10.41 0.61
N CYS A 24 -2.81 -10.37 -0.68
CA CYS A 24 -1.78 -9.46 -1.21
C CYS A 24 -2.33 -8.19 -1.86
N GLU A 25 -3.64 -8.04 -2.04
CA GLU A 25 -4.23 -6.92 -2.79
C GLU A 25 -4.80 -5.80 -1.91
N GLN A 26 -4.87 -5.98 -0.59
CA GLN A 26 -5.47 -4.99 0.31
C GLN A 26 -4.41 -4.38 1.23
N GLU A 27 -4.26 -3.06 1.14
CA GLU A 27 -3.30 -2.30 1.95
C GLU A 27 -3.45 -2.58 3.44
N GLY A 28 -2.33 -2.89 4.08
CA GLY A 28 -2.29 -3.19 5.50
C GLY A 28 -2.58 -1.95 6.35
N PRO A 29 -3.02 -2.12 7.61
CA PRO A 29 -3.25 -1.00 8.53
C PRO A 29 -2.03 -0.10 8.72
N ALA A 30 -0.82 -0.67 8.61
CA ALA A 30 0.43 0.09 8.72
C ALA A 30 0.74 0.90 7.45
N GLU A 31 0.39 0.40 6.26
CA GLU A 31 0.56 1.12 4.99
C GLU A 31 -0.37 2.34 4.97
N GLN A 32 -1.65 2.13 5.30
CA GLN A 32 -2.63 3.22 5.42
C GLN A 32 -2.19 4.27 6.46
N ALA A 33 -1.68 3.83 7.62
CA ALA A 33 -1.17 4.77 8.63
C ALA A 33 0.04 5.57 8.14
N GLY A 34 0.94 4.93 7.37
CA GLY A 34 2.06 5.61 6.73
C GLY A 34 1.59 6.65 5.72
N GLU A 35 0.66 6.30 4.84
CA GLU A 35 0.11 7.20 3.83
C GLU A 35 -0.55 8.44 4.46
N ASN A 36 -1.34 8.26 5.53
CA ASN A 36 -1.94 9.38 6.26
C ASN A 36 -0.90 10.32 6.90
N ILE A 37 0.22 9.78 7.38
CA ILE A 37 1.31 10.58 7.96
C ILE A 37 2.05 11.37 6.87
N ASP A 38 2.29 10.72 5.73
CA ASP A 38 2.94 11.35 4.58
C ASP A 38 2.07 12.50 4.04
N GLU A 39 0.76 12.29 3.84
CA GLU A 39 -0.19 13.32 3.40
C GLU A 39 -0.25 14.49 4.40
N ALA A 40 -0.33 14.20 5.70
CA ALA A 40 -0.33 15.24 6.72
C ALA A 40 0.97 16.06 6.74
N THR A 41 2.11 15.42 6.44
CA THR A 41 3.42 16.07 6.39
C THR A 41 3.53 16.97 5.16
N GLU A 42 3.04 16.52 4.01
CA GLU A 42 3.00 17.29 2.76
C GLU A 42 2.13 18.54 2.92
N GLU A 43 0.90 18.38 3.44
CA GLU A 43 -0.01 19.50 3.68
C GLU A 43 0.54 20.51 4.70
N ALA A 44 1.25 20.04 5.73
CA ALA A 44 1.93 20.91 6.68
C ALA A 44 3.08 21.69 6.02
N GLY A 45 3.84 21.04 5.13
CA GLY A 45 4.90 21.67 4.33
C GLY A 45 4.36 22.78 3.45
N GLU A 46 3.35 22.49 2.64
CA GLU A 46 2.72 23.46 1.73
C GLU A 46 2.21 24.70 2.48
N ARG A 47 1.51 24.51 3.61
CA ARG A 47 1.02 25.62 4.43
C ARG A 47 2.14 26.50 4.99
N MET A 48 3.27 25.88 5.34
CA MET A 48 4.42 26.58 5.88
C MET A 48 5.12 27.41 4.78
N GLU A 49 5.25 26.85 3.58
CA GLU A 49 5.76 27.56 2.40
C GLU A 49 4.86 28.75 2.05
N GLU A 50 3.54 28.53 1.94
CA GLU A 50 2.58 29.60 1.64
C GLU A 50 2.63 30.73 2.68
N SER A 51 2.75 30.37 3.96
CA SER A 51 2.91 31.35 5.05
C SER A 51 4.22 32.12 4.94
N GLY A 52 5.31 31.45 4.56
CA GLY A 52 6.62 32.07 4.34
C GLY A 52 6.63 33.04 3.16
N GLU A 53 5.98 32.67 2.06
CA GLU A 53 5.80 33.54 0.88
C GLU A 53 4.98 34.78 1.22
N ARG A 54 3.83 34.62 1.89
CA ARG A 54 2.98 35.74 2.35
C ARG A 54 3.69 36.67 3.32
N MET A 55 4.64 36.16 4.11
CA MET A 55 5.47 36.99 4.98
C MET A 55 6.45 37.80 4.14
N GLN A 56 7.20 37.16 3.23
CA GLN A 56 8.15 37.84 2.35
C GLN A 56 7.50 38.98 1.56
N GLU A 57 6.33 38.74 0.97
CA GLU A 57 5.57 39.77 0.24
C GLU A 57 5.21 41.00 1.10
N ARG A 58 5.08 40.84 2.41
CA ARG A 58 4.78 41.96 3.33
C ARG A 58 6.02 42.65 3.89
N VAL A 59 7.20 42.03 3.79
CA VAL A 59 8.45 42.58 4.33
C VAL A 59 9.24 43.33 3.25
N ASP A 60 9.01 43.01 1.97
CA ASP A 60 9.42 43.82 0.81
C ASP A 60 8.56 45.09 0.65
#